data_AF-Q7P8A3-F1
#
_entry.id   AF-Q7P8A3-F1
#
_cell.length_a   1.000
_cell.length_b   1.000
_cell.length_c   1.000
_cell.angle_alpha   90.00
_cell.angle_beta   90.00
_cell.angle_gamma   90.00
#
_symmetry.space_group_name_H-M   'P 1'
#
loop_
_entity.id
_entity.type
_entity.pdbx_description
1 polymer ?
#
loop_
_entity_poly.entity_id
_entity_poly.type
_entity_poly.pdbx_seq_one_letter_code
_entity_poly.pdbx_strand_id
1 'polypeptide(L)'
;MKKALTLVYLGVESGDDEALKFIKKGIKAEKIVELSKKIMSTGIDLSITLIAGLLGKYQDNKMHAINTAKIITDISPKYASILNLRLYEGTELYNLMQEGKYDYMEGIEVLKEMKLVLSSMDTSKITRPIIFRANHASNYLNLKGNLPEDIPRMIKEIDYAIENEAINVNNYRFL
;
A
#
# COMPACT_ATOMS: atom_id res chain seq x y z
N MET A 1 -23.26 -7.18 -27.92
CA MET A 1 -22.54 -6.10 -27.20
C MET A 1 -21.05 -6.39 -27.25
N LYS A 2 -20.22 -5.45 -27.73
CA LYS A 2 -18.75 -5.54 -27.58
C LYS A 2 -18.43 -5.34 -26.10
N LYS A 3 -17.75 -6.31 -25.47
CA LYS A 3 -17.22 -6.14 -24.10
C LYS A 3 -16.11 -5.08 -24.18
N ALA A 4 -16.31 -3.93 -23.53
CA ALA A 4 -15.28 -2.90 -23.39
C ALA A 4 -14.57 -3.10 -22.05
N LEU A 5 -13.25 -2.89 -22.02
CA LEU A 5 -12.48 -2.85 -20.79
C LEU A 5 -12.85 -1.58 -20.02
N THR A 6 -13.31 -1.71 -18.77
CA THR A 6 -13.79 -0.58 -17.95
C THR A 6 -12.93 -0.31 -16.72
N LEU A 7 -12.19 -1.31 -16.24
CA LEU A 7 -11.36 -1.23 -15.03
C LEU A 7 -10.06 -2.01 -15.21
N VAL A 8 -8.93 -1.41 -14.83
CA VAL A 8 -7.62 -2.06 -14.74
C VAL A 8 -7.21 -2.17 -13.28
N TYR A 9 -6.73 -3.35 -12.89
CA TYR A 9 -6.07 -3.58 -11.61
C TYR A 9 -4.56 -3.54 -11.81
N LEU A 10 -3.88 -2.66 -11.09
CA LEU A 10 -2.45 -2.44 -11.20
C LEU A 10 -1.77 -2.66 -9.85
N GLY A 11 -0.92 -3.68 -9.77
CA GLY A 11 0.01 -3.85 -8.65
C GLY A 11 1.12 -2.81 -8.72
N VAL A 12 1.05 -1.78 -7.87
CA VAL A 12 2.07 -0.74 -7.72
C VAL A 12 3.11 -1.15 -6.68
N GLU A 13 2.67 -1.85 -5.64
CA GLU A 13 3.43 -2.33 -4.47
C GLU A 13 4.02 -1.22 -3.59
N SER A 14 4.71 -0.24 -4.19
CA SER A 14 5.35 0.87 -3.49
C SER A 14 5.50 2.09 -4.39
N GLY A 15 5.53 3.28 -3.78
CA GLY A 15 5.98 4.50 -4.45
C GLY A 15 7.49 4.76 -4.36
N ASP A 16 8.26 3.90 -3.68
CA ASP A 16 9.68 4.11 -3.39
C ASP A 16 10.58 3.26 -4.29
N ASP A 17 11.49 3.90 -5.03
CA ASP A 17 12.34 3.23 -6.02
C ASP A 17 13.31 2.20 -5.38
N GLU A 18 13.77 2.41 -4.14
CA GLU A 18 14.60 1.43 -3.45
C GLU A 18 13.78 0.20 -3.03
N ALA A 19 12.55 0.40 -2.55
CA ALA A 19 11.63 -0.72 -2.30
C ALA A 19 11.26 -1.48 -3.58
N LEU A 20 10.97 -0.77 -4.68
CA LEU A 20 10.68 -1.38 -5.97
C LEU A 20 11.87 -2.18 -6.52
N LYS A 21 13.09 -1.68 -6.31
CA LYS A 21 14.33 -2.37 -6.67
C LYS A 21 14.55 -3.61 -5.79
N PHE A 22 14.34 -3.51 -4.49
CA PHE A 22 14.45 -4.61 -3.54
C PHE A 22 13.56 -5.80 -3.96
N ILE A 23 12.31 -5.53 -4.33
CA ILE A 23 11.37 -6.58 -4.80
C ILE A 23 11.50 -6.91 -6.30
N LYS A 24 12.51 -6.36 -6.99
CA LYS A 24 12.76 -6.57 -8.42
C LYS A 24 11.56 -6.25 -9.31
N LYS A 25 10.78 -5.21 -8.99
CA LYS A 25 9.59 -4.79 -9.78
C LYS A 25 9.94 -4.42 -11.22
N GLY A 26 11.16 -3.93 -11.46
CA GLY A 26 11.66 -3.60 -12.80
C GLY A 26 11.12 -2.29 -13.39
N ILE A 27 10.52 -1.43 -12.56
CA ILE A 27 9.96 -0.14 -12.99
C ILE A 27 10.10 0.88 -11.86
N LYS A 28 10.26 2.17 -12.23
CA LYS A 28 10.33 3.29 -11.29
C LYS A 28 8.96 3.88 -11.01
N ALA A 29 8.81 4.49 -9.84
CA ALA A 29 7.60 5.16 -9.39
C ALA A 29 7.08 6.20 -10.39
N GLU A 30 7.96 7.03 -10.94
CA GLU A 30 7.61 8.04 -11.94
C GLU A 30 6.93 7.42 -13.18
N LYS A 31 7.48 6.29 -13.67
CA LYS A 31 6.92 5.61 -14.84
C LYS A 31 5.57 4.96 -14.54
N ILE A 32 5.38 4.45 -13.32
CA ILE A 32 4.07 3.94 -12.87
C ILE A 32 3.02 5.07 -12.91
N VAL A 33 3.37 6.28 -12.43
CA VAL A 33 2.46 7.45 -12.48
C VAL A 33 2.11 7.80 -13.92
N GLU A 34 3.10 7.91 -14.80
CA GLU A 34 2.90 8.23 -16.22
C GLU A 34 1.93 7.24 -16.89
N LEU A 35 2.19 5.94 -16.73
CA LEU A 35 1.37 4.88 -17.32
C LEU A 35 -0.04 4.87 -16.73
N SER A 36 -0.18 5.10 -15.43
CA SER A 36 -1.48 5.19 -14.75
C SER A 36 -2.33 6.33 -15.32
N LYS A 37 -1.73 7.52 -15.48
CA LYS A 37 -2.41 8.67 -16.09
C LYS A 37 -2.80 8.41 -17.55
N LYS A 38 -1.95 7.73 -18.31
CA LYS A 38 -2.24 7.33 -19.70
C LYS A 38 -3.41 6.35 -19.80
N ILE A 39 -3.55 5.40 -18.87
CA ILE A 39 -4.72 4.52 -18.80
C ILE A 39 -5.97 5.36 -18.52
N MET A 40 -5.92 6.19 -17.48
CA MET A 40 -7.06 7.00 -17.05
C MET A 40 -7.54 8.00 -18.11
N SER A 41 -6.63 8.56 -18.93
CA SER A 41 -7.01 9.49 -20.00
C SER A 41 -7.84 8.84 -21.11
N THR A 42 -7.94 7.51 -21.15
CA THR A 42 -8.81 6.77 -22.10
C THR A 42 -10.23 6.57 -21.58
N GLY A 43 -10.53 7.03 -20.36
CA GLY A 43 -11.83 6.80 -19.69
C GLY A 43 -11.93 5.45 -18.96
N ILE A 44 -10.82 4.70 -18.87
CA ILE A 44 -10.74 3.44 -18.11
C ILE A 44 -10.45 3.76 -16.64
N ASP A 45 -11.23 3.15 -15.74
CA ASP A 45 -10.98 3.26 -14.31
C ASP A 45 -9.73 2.48 -13.89
N LEU A 46 -9.06 2.97 -12.84
CA LEU A 46 -7.86 2.35 -12.31
C LEU A 46 -8.06 2.00 -10.83
N SER A 47 -7.70 0.76 -10.49
CA SER A 47 -7.56 0.26 -9.13
C SER A 47 -6.09 -0.09 -8.88
N ILE A 48 -5.42 0.65 -7.99
CA ILE A 48 -4.03 0.37 -7.64
C ILE A 48 -3.93 -0.41 -6.34
N THR A 49 -2.91 -1.27 -6.26
CA THR A 49 -2.61 -2.08 -5.07
C THR A 49 -1.20 -1.78 -4.58
N LEU A 50 -1.06 -1.54 -3.28
CA LEU A 50 0.22 -1.28 -2.60
C LEU A 50 0.37 -2.24 -1.42
N ILE A 51 1.61 -2.45 -0.96
CA ILE A 51 1.96 -3.39 0.10
C ILE A 51 2.58 -2.64 1.27
N ALA A 52 1.94 -2.74 2.44
CA ALA A 52 2.50 -2.29 3.71
C ALA A 52 3.38 -3.39 4.34
N GLY A 53 4.44 -2.97 5.03
CA GLY A 53 5.46 -3.85 5.62
C GLY A 53 6.39 -4.48 4.59
N LEU A 54 6.43 -3.95 3.35
CA LEU A 54 7.17 -4.52 2.22
C LEU A 54 8.68 -4.65 2.47
N LEU A 55 9.26 -3.64 3.11
CA LEU A 55 10.68 -3.60 3.43
C LEU A 55 11.03 -4.33 4.73
N GLY A 56 10.03 -4.75 5.51
CA GLY A 56 10.28 -5.32 6.84
C GLY A 56 11.13 -4.38 7.69
N LYS A 57 11.92 -4.95 8.60
CA LYS A 57 12.93 -4.23 9.40
C LYS A 57 14.31 -4.20 8.73
N TYR A 58 14.39 -4.60 7.46
CA TYR A 58 15.64 -4.64 6.71
C TYR A 58 16.28 -3.26 6.56
N GLN A 59 15.45 -2.22 6.39
CA GLN A 59 15.88 -0.82 6.31
C GLN A 59 14.79 0.13 6.81
N ASP A 60 15.12 1.41 6.99
CA ASP A 60 14.14 2.44 7.32
C ASP A 60 13.03 2.51 6.26
N ASN A 61 11.78 2.35 6.70
CA ASN A 61 10.59 2.35 5.84
C ASN A 61 9.92 3.72 5.70
N LYS A 62 10.46 4.77 6.35
CA LYS A 62 9.87 6.10 6.32
C LYS A 62 9.70 6.63 4.90
N MET A 63 10.73 6.50 4.07
CA MET A 63 10.66 6.92 2.66
C MET A 63 9.71 6.06 1.85
N HIS A 64 9.64 4.75 2.13
CA HIS A 64 8.62 3.87 1.56
C HIS A 64 7.20 4.38 1.84
N ALA A 65 6.88 4.73 3.08
CA ALA A 65 5.57 5.26 3.44
C ALA A 65 5.27 6.62 2.79
N ILE A 66 6.20 7.57 2.85
CA ILE A 66 6.04 8.91 2.27
C ILE A 66 5.86 8.84 0.75
N ASN A 67 6.71 8.06 0.07
CA ASN A 67 6.66 7.93 -1.38
C ASN A 67 5.41 7.14 -1.82
N THR A 68 4.95 6.19 -1.00
CA THR A 68 3.66 5.50 -1.18
C THR A 68 2.48 6.46 -1.07
N ALA A 69 2.49 7.38 -0.11
CA ALA A 69 1.49 8.45 -0.04
C ALA A 69 1.51 9.33 -1.30
N LYS A 70 2.72 9.73 -1.72
CA LYS A 70 2.94 10.56 -2.91
C LYS A 70 2.41 9.91 -4.18
N ILE A 71 2.70 8.63 -4.43
CA ILE A 71 2.25 7.95 -5.65
C ILE A 71 0.72 7.78 -5.69
N ILE A 72 0.07 7.51 -4.54
CA ILE A 72 -1.40 7.46 -4.45
C ILE A 72 -1.99 8.82 -4.83
N THR A 73 -1.47 9.90 -4.26
CA THR A 73 -1.88 11.28 -4.56
C THR A 73 -1.65 11.63 -6.04
N ASP A 74 -0.44 11.38 -6.56
CA ASP A 74 -0.05 11.75 -7.92
C ASP A 74 -0.86 11.01 -8.99
N ILE A 75 -1.25 9.76 -8.72
CA ILE A 75 -2.13 8.98 -9.60
C ILE A 75 -3.59 9.42 -9.44
N SER A 76 -4.04 9.63 -8.19
CA SER A 76 -5.45 9.82 -7.84
C SER A 76 -6.35 8.80 -8.56
N PRO A 77 -6.23 7.48 -8.28
CA PRO A 77 -6.98 6.42 -8.94
C PRO A 77 -8.46 6.42 -8.50
N LYS A 78 -9.33 5.64 -9.16
CA LYS A 78 -10.69 5.44 -8.64
C LYS A 78 -10.68 4.61 -7.36
N TYR A 79 -9.80 3.61 -7.31
CA TYR A 79 -9.61 2.75 -6.15
C TYR A 79 -8.12 2.68 -5.79
N ALA A 80 -7.83 2.75 -4.50
CA ALA A 80 -6.51 2.43 -3.95
C ALA A 80 -6.68 1.42 -2.82
N SER A 81 -5.87 0.35 -2.85
CA SER A 81 -5.90 -0.67 -1.80
C SER A 81 -4.52 -0.92 -1.23
N ILE A 82 -4.43 -1.05 0.10
CA ILE A 82 -3.20 -1.45 0.77
C ILE A 82 -3.40 -2.80 1.45
N LEU A 83 -2.57 -3.76 1.05
CA LEU A 83 -2.50 -5.10 1.66
C LEU A 83 -1.27 -5.15 2.54
N ASN A 84 -1.24 -6.07 3.49
CA ASN A 84 -0.04 -6.30 4.29
C ASN A 84 0.78 -7.42 3.66
N LEU A 85 2.10 -7.28 3.67
CA LEU A 85 3.01 -8.30 3.20
C LEU A 85 2.73 -9.63 3.89
N ARG A 86 2.67 -10.70 3.09
CA ARG A 86 2.68 -12.08 3.55
C ARG A 86 3.92 -12.77 2.98
N LEU A 87 4.55 -13.61 3.79
CA LEU A 87 5.69 -14.41 3.38
C LEU A 87 5.19 -15.81 3.03
N TYR A 88 5.56 -16.27 1.84
CA TYR A 88 5.17 -17.58 1.33
C TYR A 88 6.41 -18.45 1.18
N GLU A 89 6.32 -19.70 1.63
CA GLU A 89 7.40 -20.67 1.45
C GLU A 89 7.78 -20.80 -0.03
N GLY A 90 9.08 -20.93 -0.32
CA GLY A 90 9.60 -21.02 -1.68
C GLY A 90 9.75 -19.67 -2.41
N THR A 91 9.42 -18.54 -1.77
CA THR A 91 9.72 -17.21 -2.32
C THR A 91 11.09 -16.70 -1.90
N GLU A 92 11.69 -15.83 -2.73
CA GLU A 92 13.00 -15.24 -2.43
C GLU A 92 13.01 -14.48 -1.10
N LEU A 93 11.93 -13.75 -0.80
CA LEU A 93 11.83 -12.98 0.44
C LEU A 93 11.72 -13.88 1.68
N TYR A 94 11.02 -15.03 1.56
CA TYR A 94 10.99 -16.03 2.61
C TYR A 94 12.37 -16.63 2.86
N ASN A 95 13.13 -16.94 1.78
CA ASN A 95 14.49 -17.46 1.91
C ASN A 95 15.42 -16.44 2.60
N LEU A 96 15.33 -15.15 2.23
CA LEU A 96 16.10 -14.10 2.91
C LEU A 96 15.78 -14.03 4.41
N MET A 97 14.52 -14.24 4.80
CA MET A 97 14.14 -14.31 6.21
C MET A 97 14.76 -15.52 6.91
N GLN A 98 14.69 -16.72 6.30
CA GLN A 98 15.29 -17.93 6.85
C GLN A 98 16.82 -17.82 6.99
N GLU A 99 17.47 -17.07 6.10
CA GLU A 99 18.90 -16.77 6.16
C GLU A 99 19.26 -15.66 7.17
N GLY A 100 18.28 -15.06 7.86
CA GLY A 100 18.49 -13.96 8.80
C GLY A 100 18.88 -12.64 8.13
N LYS A 101 18.69 -12.51 6.82
CA LYS A 101 19.00 -11.32 6.01
C LYS A 101 17.81 -10.37 5.86
N TYR A 102 16.63 -10.79 6.32
CA TYR A 102 15.40 -10.01 6.33
C TYR A 102 14.63 -10.33 7.62
N ASP A 103 14.07 -9.32 8.25
CA ASP A 103 13.11 -9.52 9.34
C ASP A 103 11.83 -8.77 9.00
N TYR A 104 10.69 -9.34 9.35
CA TYR A 104 9.39 -8.77 9.04
C TYR A 104 9.01 -7.70 10.08
N MET A 105 8.11 -6.80 9.68
CA MET A 105 7.48 -5.87 10.61
C MET A 105 6.31 -6.52 11.31
N GLU A 106 6.18 -6.31 12.63
CA GLU A 106 5.05 -6.71 13.44
C GLU A 106 3.80 -5.87 13.17
N GLY A 107 2.63 -6.34 13.64
CA GLY A 107 1.35 -5.73 13.29
C GLY A 107 1.27 -4.24 13.64
N ILE A 108 1.74 -3.87 14.83
CA ILE A 108 1.81 -2.46 15.28
C ILE A 108 2.78 -1.63 14.42
N GLU A 109 3.89 -2.20 13.98
CA GLU A 109 4.87 -1.51 13.14
C GLU A 109 4.28 -1.23 11.74
N VAL A 110 3.55 -2.20 11.18
CA VAL A 110 2.81 -2.03 9.92
C VAL A 110 1.71 -0.97 10.06
N LEU A 111 1.02 -0.89 11.22
CA LEU A 111 0.05 0.17 11.46
C LEU A 111 0.69 1.56 11.57
N LYS A 112 1.89 1.67 12.18
CA LYS A 112 2.65 2.93 12.18
C LYS A 112 3.05 3.36 10.77
N GLU A 113 3.45 2.42 9.92
CA GLU A 113 3.71 2.69 8.51
C GLU A 113 2.44 3.17 7.77
N MET A 114 1.30 2.49 7.98
CA MET A 114 0.01 2.90 7.41
C MET A 114 -0.40 4.30 7.85
N LYS A 115 -0.23 4.63 9.14
CA LYS A 115 -0.47 5.98 9.66
C LYS A 115 0.41 7.00 8.96
N LEU A 116 1.69 6.68 8.75
CA LEU A 116 2.63 7.54 8.05
C LEU A 116 2.24 7.74 6.58
N VAL A 117 1.77 6.70 5.89
CA VAL A 117 1.21 6.83 4.52
C VAL A 117 0.06 7.82 4.52
N LEU A 118 -0.96 7.64 5.37
CA LEU A 118 -2.15 8.50 5.40
C LEU A 118 -1.81 9.95 5.78
N SER A 119 -0.95 10.14 6.79
CA SER A 119 -0.58 11.48 7.28
C SER A 119 0.40 12.23 6.37
N SER A 120 1.11 11.54 5.46
CA SER A 120 2.02 12.15 4.48
C SER A 120 1.34 12.53 3.16
N MET A 121 0.05 12.21 2.99
CA MET A 121 -0.66 12.55 1.76
C MET A 121 -0.83 14.07 1.61
N ASP A 122 -0.33 14.60 0.51
CA ASP A 122 -0.62 15.97 0.09
C ASP A 122 -2.03 16.02 -0.51
N THR A 123 -3.03 16.25 0.34
CA THR A 123 -4.44 16.22 -0.04
C THR A 123 -4.80 17.29 -1.07
N SER A 124 -4.03 18.38 -1.14
CA SER A 124 -4.23 19.46 -2.13
C SER A 124 -3.97 19.03 -3.58
N LYS A 125 -3.21 17.95 -3.77
CA LYS A 125 -2.88 17.38 -5.08
C LYS A 125 -3.81 16.25 -5.53
N ILE A 126 -4.73 15.81 -4.68
CA ILE A 126 -5.70 14.79 -5.05
C ILE A 126 -6.68 15.38 -6.06
N THR A 127 -6.69 14.85 -7.29
CA THR A 127 -7.48 15.43 -8.40
C THR A 127 -8.90 14.88 -8.48
N ARG A 128 -9.21 13.82 -7.73
CA ARG A 128 -10.55 13.22 -7.61
C ARG A 128 -10.65 12.36 -6.35
N PRO A 129 -11.86 12.14 -5.79
CA PRO A 129 -12.03 11.25 -4.65
C PRO A 129 -11.53 9.83 -4.94
N ILE A 130 -10.82 9.25 -3.97
CA ILE A 130 -10.24 7.91 -4.07
C ILE A 130 -10.98 6.98 -3.11
N ILE A 131 -11.55 5.88 -3.62
CA ILE A 131 -12.13 4.85 -2.78
C ILE A 131 -10.99 4.00 -2.20
N PHE A 132 -10.70 4.19 -0.91
CA PHE A 132 -9.57 3.56 -0.22
C PHE A 132 -9.98 2.32 0.58
N ARG A 133 -9.20 1.25 0.49
CA ARG A 133 -9.45 -0.01 1.20
C ARG A 133 -8.15 -0.62 1.75
N ALA A 134 -8.15 -0.97 3.03
CA ALA A 134 -7.17 -1.86 3.64
C ALA A 134 -7.94 -2.87 4.51
N ASN A 135 -8.73 -3.71 3.85
CA ASN A 135 -9.67 -4.63 4.48
C ASN A 135 -9.57 -6.06 3.92
N HIS A 136 -8.44 -6.38 3.31
CA HIS A 136 -8.11 -7.74 2.90
C HIS A 136 -7.78 -8.59 4.14
N ALA A 137 -7.94 -9.91 4.06
CA ALA A 137 -7.67 -10.83 5.17
C ALA A 137 -6.20 -10.78 5.68
N SER A 138 -5.30 -10.11 4.96
CA SER A 138 -3.93 -9.84 5.42
C SER A 138 -3.83 -8.68 6.40
N ASN A 139 -4.79 -7.75 6.43
CA ASN A 139 -4.66 -6.49 7.15
C ASN A 139 -4.85 -6.65 8.67
N TYR A 140 -3.96 -6.02 9.46
CA TYR A 140 -4.03 -5.95 10.93
C TYR A 140 -5.15 -5.04 11.44
N LEU A 141 -5.69 -4.17 10.59
CA LEU A 141 -6.82 -3.31 10.90
C LEU A 141 -7.62 -3.10 9.62
N ASN A 142 -8.93 -3.26 9.68
CA ASN A 142 -9.80 -3.01 8.55
C ASN A 142 -10.06 -1.50 8.42
N LEU A 143 -9.48 -0.88 7.38
CA LEU A 143 -9.75 0.51 7.05
C LEU A 143 -10.51 0.62 5.73
N LYS A 144 -11.49 1.52 5.69
CA LYS A 144 -12.23 1.88 4.48
C LYS A 144 -12.63 3.34 4.55
N GLY A 145 -12.54 4.05 3.44
CA GLY A 145 -12.95 5.45 3.35
C GLY A 145 -12.87 6.00 1.94
N ASN A 146 -13.18 7.28 1.80
CA ASN A 146 -12.94 8.09 0.63
C ASN A 146 -11.89 9.15 0.97
N LEU A 147 -10.81 9.20 0.18
CA LEU A 147 -9.74 10.19 0.38
C LEU A 147 -10.07 11.46 -0.42
N PRO A 148 -9.77 12.65 0.13
CA PRO A 148 -9.07 12.89 1.40
C PRO A 148 -9.94 12.90 2.67
N GLU A 149 -11.27 12.91 2.54
CA GLU A 149 -12.20 13.28 3.62
C GLU A 149 -12.08 12.37 4.86
N ASP A 150 -11.85 11.07 4.64
CA ASP A 150 -11.78 10.07 5.71
C ASP A 150 -10.39 9.91 6.34
N ILE A 151 -9.36 10.61 5.87
CA ILE A 151 -7.99 10.49 6.40
C ILE A 151 -7.93 10.75 7.91
N PRO A 152 -8.50 11.86 8.46
CA PRO A 152 -8.43 12.12 9.89
C PRO A 152 -9.12 11.06 10.75
N ARG A 153 -10.22 10.47 10.25
CA ARG A 153 -10.92 9.38 10.92
C ARG A 153 -10.08 8.10 10.93
N MET A 154 -9.54 7.70 9.78
CA MET A 154 -8.72 6.48 9.70
C MET A 154 -7.42 6.60 10.51
N ILE A 155 -6.82 7.78 10.63
CA ILE A 155 -5.69 8.01 11.53
C ILE A 155 -6.08 7.76 12.99
N LYS A 156 -7.25 8.27 13.43
CA LYS A 156 -7.75 8.01 14.80
C LYS A 156 -8.03 6.53 15.05
N GLU A 157 -8.55 5.82 14.05
CA GLU A 157 -8.77 4.37 14.13
C GLU A 157 -7.45 3.62 14.30
N ILE A 158 -6.40 4.02 13.58
CA ILE A 158 -5.06 3.47 13.74
C ILE A 158 -4.49 3.78 15.14
N ASP A 159 -4.62 5.02 15.60
CA ASP A 159 -4.12 5.42 16.92
C ASP A 159 -4.78 4.63 18.05
N TYR A 160 -6.11 4.49 18.00
CA TYR A 160 -6.84 3.66 18.94
C TYR A 160 -6.37 2.20 18.90
N ALA A 161 -6.17 1.63 17.71
CA ALA A 161 -5.70 0.25 17.56
C ALA A 161 -4.28 0.04 18.10
N ILE A 162 -3.40 1.04 17.95
CA ILE A 162 -2.03 1.00 18.49
C ILE A 162 -2.05 1.11 20.02
N GLU A 163 -2.83 2.04 20.57
CA GLU A 163 -2.90 2.29 22.02
C GLU A 163 -3.52 1.13 22.80
N ASN A 164 -4.47 0.41 22.20
CA ASN A 164 -5.23 -0.65 22.86
C ASN A 164 -4.82 -2.06 22.38
N GLU A 165 -3.78 -2.17 21.55
CA GLU A 165 -3.38 -3.40 20.87
C GLU A 165 -4.55 -4.11 20.15
N ALA A 166 -5.54 -3.33 19.69
CA ALA A 166 -6.76 -3.82 19.07
C ALA A 166 -6.55 -4.11 17.57
N ILE A 167 -5.66 -5.07 17.30
CA ILE A 167 -5.30 -5.50 15.94
C ILE A 167 -5.81 -6.91 15.63
N ASN A 168 -6.13 -7.16 14.37
CA ASN A 168 -6.41 -8.49 13.86
C ASN A 168 -5.13 -9.33 13.91
N VAL A 169 -4.99 -10.17 14.93
CA VAL A 169 -3.94 -11.19 15.02
C VAL A 169 -4.28 -12.31 14.05
N ASN A 170 -3.89 -12.12 12.79
CA ASN A 170 -4.11 -13.12 11.75
C ASN A 170 -3.05 -14.22 11.86
N ASN A 171 -3.47 -15.46 12.12
CA ASN A 171 -2.62 -16.68 12.08
C ASN A 171 -2.12 -17.04 10.65
N TYR A 172 -2.30 -16.16 9.66
CA TYR A 172 -2.05 -16.42 8.23
C TYR A 172 -0.80 -15.71 7.70
N ARG A 173 0.15 -15.38 8.58
CA ARG A 173 1.34 -14.58 8.25
C ARG A 173 2.40 -15.38 7.50
N PHE A 174 2.37 -16.70 7.68
CA PHE A 174 3.19 -17.69 6.98
C PHE A 174 2.24 -18.72 6.35
N LEU A 175 2.42 -19.00 5.07
CA LEU A 175 1.74 -20.05 4.32
C LEU A 175 2.74 -20.81 3.46
#